data_AF-A0A1E3NUK4-F1
#
_entry.id   AF-A0A1E3NUK4-F1
#
_cell.length_a   1.000
_cell.length_b   1.000
_cell.length_c   1.000
_cell.angle_alpha   90.00
_cell.angle_beta   90.00
_cell.angle_gamma   90.00
#
_symmetry.space_group_name_H-M   'P 1'
#
loop_
_entity.id
_entity.type
_entity.pdbx_description
1 polymer ?
#
loop_
_entity_poly.entity_id
_entity_poly.type
_entity_poly.pdbx_seq_one_letter_code
_entity_poly.pdbx_strand_id
1 'polypeptide(L)' 'KLLNDIPAWLKTLRLHKYTSALQDVPWRELIYYDDQQLELKGVSAMGARGKLLKAFEI' A
#
# COMPACT_ATOMS: atom_id res chain seq x y z
N LYS A 1 -3.96 -13.76 -8.03
CA LYS A 1 -5.08 -13.56 -7.07
C LYS A 1 -4.67 -12.87 -5.75
N LEU A 2 -3.37 -12.60 -5.51
CA LEU A 2 -2.89 -11.95 -4.27
C LEU A 2 -3.17 -10.44 -4.19
N LEU A 3 -3.11 -9.71 -5.32
CA LEU A 3 -3.38 -8.26 -5.33
C LEU A 3 -4.85 -7.92 -5.01
N ASN A 4 -5.78 -8.86 -5.23
CA ASN A 4 -7.17 -8.68 -4.79
C ASN A 4 -7.33 -8.78 -3.27
N ASP A 5 -6.33 -9.29 -2.56
CA ASP A 5 -6.27 -9.39 -1.11
C ASP A 5 -5.15 -8.48 -0.58
N ILE A 6 -5.47 -7.19 -0.45
CA ILE A 6 -4.56 -6.16 0.07
C ILE A 6 -3.97 -6.57 1.44
N PRO A 7 -4.74 -7.06 2.42
CA PRO A 7 -4.18 -7.55 3.68
C PRO A 7 -3.09 -8.61 3.50
N ALA A 8 -3.32 -9.62 2.65
CA ALA A 8 -2.32 -10.67 2.38
C ALA A 8 -1.07 -10.12 1.67
N TRP A 9 -1.25 -9.23 0.69
CA TRP A 9 -0.14 -8.58 -0.02
C TRP A 9 0.69 -7.67 0.90
N LEU A 10 0.06 -6.92 1.80
CA LEU A 10 0.78 -6.10 2.78
C LEU A 10 1.60 -6.95 3.77
N LYS A 11 1.14 -8.17 4.10
CA LYS A 11 1.93 -9.11 4.92
C LYS A 11 3.23 -9.52 4.23
N THR A 12 3.21 -9.79 2.91
CA THR A 12 4.44 -10.16 2.17
C THR A 12 5.46 -9.02 2.15
N LEU A 13 4.99 -7.77 2.12
CA LEU A 13 5.85 -6.58 2.20
C LEU A 13 6.27 -6.18 3.62
N ARG A 14 5.75 -6.87 4.65
CA ARG A 14 5.86 -6.47 6.07
C ARG A 14 5.29 -5.07 6.36
N LEU A 15 4.22 -4.71 5.66
CA LEU A 15 3.47 -3.46 5.79
C LEU A 15 2.06 -3.67 6.36
N HIS A 16 1.77 -4.86 6.91
CA HIS A 16 0.45 -5.23 7.44
C HIS A 16 -0.07 -4.32 8.57
N LYS A 17 0.79 -3.49 9.18
CA LYS A 17 0.36 -2.39 10.06
C LYS A 17 -0.62 -1.43 9.36
N TYR A 18 -0.47 -1.21 8.05
CA TYR A 18 -1.30 -0.30 7.25
C TYR A 18 -2.52 -0.99 6.63
N THR A 19 -2.84 -2.23 7.03
CA THR A 19 -4.00 -2.95 6.51
C THR A 19 -5.29 -2.18 6.74
N SER A 20 -5.51 -1.63 7.94
CA SER A 20 -6.71 -0.85 8.23
C SER A 20 -6.84 0.43 7.39
N ALA A 21 -5.72 0.98 6.92
CA ALA A 21 -5.67 2.17 6.07
C ALA A 21 -5.94 1.87 4.58
N LEU A 22 -5.55 0.68 4.12
CA LEU A 22 -5.49 0.35 2.69
C LEU A 22 -6.43 -0.79 2.26
N GLN A 23 -7.01 -1.56 3.20
CA GLN A 23 -7.85 -2.73 2.88
C GLN A 23 -9.04 -2.40 1.98
N ASP A 24 -9.60 -1.19 2.10
CA ASP A 24 -10.76 -0.74 1.34
C ASP A 24 -10.37 -0.10 0.00
N VAL A 25 -9.06 0.04 -0.27
CA VAL A 25 -8.54 0.59 -1.52
C VAL A 25 -8.24 -0.55 -2.49
N PRO A 26 -8.90 -0.63 -3.64
CA PRO A 26 -8.56 -1.62 -4.66
C PRO A 26 -7.11 -1.46 -5.10
N TRP A 27 -6.38 -2.56 -5.27
CA TRP A 27 -4.98 -2.50 -5.73
C TRP A 27 -4.80 -1.74 -7.05
N ARG A 28 -5.81 -1.77 -7.92
CA ARG A 28 -5.83 -1.04 -9.20
C ARG A 28 -5.84 0.47 -9.03
N GLU A 29 -6.35 0.96 -7.90
CA GLU A 29 -6.28 2.37 -7.54
C GLU A 29 -4.96 2.65 -6.83
N LEU A 30 -4.55 1.74 -5.92
CA LEU A 30 -3.34 1.88 -5.12
C LEU A 30 -2.05 1.98 -5.95
N ILE A 31 -1.99 1.34 -7.13
CA ILE A 31 -0.85 1.43 -8.06
C ILE A 31 -0.63 2.84 -8.63
N TYR A 32 -1.67 3.68 -8.63
CA TYR A 32 -1.61 5.04 -9.14
C TYR A 32 -1.41 6.07 -8.03
N TYR A 33 -1.35 5.65 -6.77
CA TYR A 33 -1.13 6.56 -5.67
C TYR A 33 0.29 7.09 -5.67
N ASP A 34 0.40 8.40 -5.44
CA ASP A 34 1.65 9.06 -5.14
C ASP A 34 1.95 9.05 -3.63
N ASP A 35 3.12 9.57 -3.27
CA ASP A 35 3.57 9.64 -1.88
C ASP A 35 2.58 10.41 -0.98
N GLN A 36 1.97 11.48 -1.48
CA GLN A 36 1.04 12.31 -0.73
C GLN A 36 -0.30 11.61 -0.51
N GLN A 37 -0.82 10.90 -1.51
CA GLN A 37 -2.04 10.11 -1.39
C GLN A 37 -1.87 8.97 -0.39
N LEU A 38 -0.71 8.30 -0.39
CA LEU A 38 -0.41 7.27 0.60
C LEU A 38 -0.37 7.84 2.03
N GLU A 39 0.19 9.04 2.21
CA GLU A 39 0.19 9.74 3.49
C GLU A 39 -1.22 10.07 3.98
N LEU A 40 -2.06 10.64 3.09
CA LEU A 40 -3.45 10.99 3.39
C LEU A 40 -4.31 9.77 3.74
N LYS A 41 -4.01 8.61 3.18
CA LYS A 41 -4.68 7.34 3.55
C LYS A 41 -4.23 6.79 4.90
N GLY A 42 -3.16 7.31 5.49
CA GLY A 42 -2.66 6.90 6.81
C GLY A 42 -1.33 6.16 6.77
N VAL A 43 -0.64 6.09 5.63
CA VAL A 43 0.74 5.58 5.55
C VAL A 43 1.72 6.70 5.91
N SER A 44 1.78 7.03 7.21
CA SER A 44 2.55 8.18 7.69
C SER A 44 4.07 8.05 7.49
N ALA A 45 4.62 6.83 7.57
CA ALA A 45 6.07 6.63 7.50
C ALA A 45 6.55 6.75 6.04
N MET A 46 7.42 7.72 5.77
CA MET A 46 8.06 7.93 4.45
C MET A 46 8.72 6.64 3.92
N GLY A 47 9.40 5.87 4.76
CA GLY A 47 9.98 4.59 4.35
C GLY A 47 8.96 3.54 3.94
N ALA A 48 7.75 3.55 4.53
CA ALA A 48 6.67 2.66 4.13
C ALA A 48 6.05 3.10 2.79
N ARG A 49 5.87 4.42 2.59
CA ARG A 49 5.42 4.99 1.32
C ARG A 49 6.37 4.64 0.18
N GLY A 50 7.67 4.91 0.35
CA GLY A 50 8.69 4.56 -0.64
C GLY A 50 8.76 3.05 -0.92
N LYS A 51 8.49 2.20 0.08
CA LYS A 51 8.40 0.75 -0.13
C LYS A 51 7.15 0.33 -0.93
N LEU A 52 6.01 1.00 -0.74
CA LEU A 52 4.80 0.74 -1.52
C LEU A 52 4.99 1.19 -2.97
N LEU A 53 5.52 2.40 -3.19
CA LEU A 53 5.80 2.91 -4.55
C LEU A 53 6.72 1.96 -5.31
N LYS A 54 7.85 1.56 -4.70
CA LYS A 54 8.77 0.57 -5.28
C LYS A 54 8.18 -0.82 -5.45
N ALA A 55 7.13 -1.19 -4.70
CA ALA A 55 6.48 -2.49 -4.86
C ALA A 55 5.55 -2.53 -6.09
N PHE A 56 5.21 -1.36 -6.65
CA PHE A 56 4.41 -1.22 -7.85
C PHE A 56 5.21 -0.78 -9.09
N GLU A 57 6.40 -0.19 -8.90
CA GLU A 57 7.40 -0.04 -9.95
C GLU A 57 7.94 -1.43 -10.34
N ILE A 58 7.70 -1.85 -11.59
CA ILE A 58 8.27 -3.08 -12.18
C ILE A 58 9.66 -2.75 -12.74
#